data_AF-X8DWZ2-F1
#
_entry.id   AF-X8DWZ2-F1
#
_cell.length_a   1.000
_cell.length_b   1.000
_cell.length_c   1.000
_cell.angle_alpha   90.00
_cell.angle_beta   90.00
_cell.angle_gamma   90.00
#
_symmetry.space_group_name_H-M   'P 1'
#
loop_
_entity.id
_entity.type
_entity.pdbx_description
1 polymer ?
#
loop_
_entity_poly.entity_id
_entity_poly.type
_entity_poly.pdbx_seq_one_letter_code
_entity_poly.pdbx_strand_id
1 'polypeptide(L)'
;MGFFKPELPQIDMTEWSKGTRSEKIRPMARHWAEVGFGTPVALHLFYVVKIGLYILGGGLFAVTTAGLGGLAGITTVGSWWSEPIVFEKVVLYTMLFEVVGLGCGFGPLNNRFFPPMGSILYWLRPDTIRLPPWPDRIPLTKGTARTPVDVALYAALLTMLLLSLFSDGTGRFQRCTPTSGCSRCGRSGSSSGCSPCSGCATR
;
A
#
# COMPACT_ATOMS: atom_id res chain seq x y z
N MET A 1 -19.07 18.59 17.55
CA MET A 1 -18.54 17.20 17.46
C MET A 1 -18.24 16.67 18.85
N GLY A 2 -18.99 15.66 19.29
CA GLY A 2 -18.68 14.91 20.51
C GLY A 2 -17.45 14.01 20.33
N PHE A 3 -16.77 13.67 21.44
CA PHE A 3 -15.60 12.79 21.40
C PHE A 3 -15.97 11.36 20.97
N PHE A 4 -17.04 10.82 21.54
CA PHE A 4 -17.57 9.48 21.23
C PHE A 4 -18.87 9.51 20.42
N LYS A 5 -19.63 10.60 20.49
CA LYS A 5 -20.94 10.70 19.84
C LYS A 5 -20.83 11.43 18.49
N PRO A 6 -21.40 10.86 17.41
CA PRO A 6 -21.50 11.56 16.14
C PRO A 6 -22.44 12.76 16.24
N GLU A 7 -22.18 13.76 15.41
CA GLU A 7 -23.04 14.92 15.20
C GLU A 7 -24.04 14.58 14.09
N LEU A 8 -25.30 14.37 14.47
CA LEU A 8 -26.38 14.02 13.54
C LEU A 8 -27.16 15.28 13.13
N PRO A 9 -27.73 15.29 11.92
CA PRO A 9 -28.61 16.39 11.49
C PRO A 9 -29.80 16.52 12.45
N GLN A 10 -30.04 17.74 12.92
CA GLN A 10 -31.18 18.05 13.80
C GLN A 10 -32.45 18.16 12.96
N ILE A 11 -33.12 17.03 12.76
CA ILE A 11 -34.38 16.92 12.01
C ILE A 11 -35.42 16.16 12.83
N ASP A 12 -36.67 16.61 12.77
CA ASP A 12 -37.79 15.79 13.23
C ASP A 12 -38.02 14.66 12.21
N MET A 13 -37.72 13.43 12.61
CA MET A 13 -37.86 12.26 11.75
C MET A 13 -39.31 12.03 11.29
N THR A 14 -40.30 12.40 12.10
CA THR A 14 -41.71 12.20 11.79
C THR A 14 -42.21 13.17 10.72
N GLU A 15 -41.68 14.39 10.70
CA GLU A 15 -41.98 15.39 9.68
C GLU A 15 -41.14 15.16 8.41
N TRP A 16 -39.84 14.94 8.58
CA TRP A 16 -38.89 14.72 7.48
C TRP A 16 -39.29 13.54 6.59
N SER A 17 -39.79 12.44 7.18
CA SER A 17 -40.18 11.24 6.42
C SER A 17 -41.35 11.47 5.46
N LYS A 18 -42.21 12.47 5.71
CA LYS A 18 -43.41 12.78 4.92
C LYS A 18 -43.13 13.66 3.69
N GLY A 19 -42.00 14.37 3.67
CA GLY A 19 -41.64 15.28 2.59
C GLY A 19 -41.29 14.61 1.26
N THR A 20 -41.22 15.41 0.21
CA THR A 20 -40.71 15.01 -1.11
C THR A 20 -39.20 14.73 -1.06
N ARG A 21 -38.66 14.03 -2.06
CA ARG A 21 -37.20 13.75 -2.14
C ARG A 21 -36.36 15.02 -2.02
N SER A 22 -36.77 16.10 -2.69
CA SER A 22 -36.06 17.39 -2.68
C SER A 22 -36.04 18.03 -1.29
N GLU A 23 -37.17 17.99 -0.59
CA GLU A 23 -37.29 18.51 0.79
C GLU A 23 -36.44 17.69 1.77
N LYS A 24 -36.33 16.37 1.57
CA LYS A 24 -35.49 15.50 2.40
C LYS A 24 -33.99 15.75 2.22
N ILE A 25 -33.55 16.03 1.00
CA ILE A 25 -32.13 16.22 0.67
C ILE A 25 -31.61 17.56 1.21
N ARG A 26 -32.42 18.62 1.19
CA ARG A 26 -32.01 19.97 1.60
C ARG A 26 -31.37 20.04 2.99
N PRO A 27 -31.97 19.48 4.08
CA PRO A 27 -31.35 19.50 5.40
C PRO A 27 -30.09 18.61 5.46
N MET A 28 -30.05 17.49 4.73
CA MET A 28 -28.86 16.62 4.69
C MET A 28 -27.68 17.31 4.01
N ALA A 29 -27.92 17.97 2.88
CA ALA A 29 -26.90 18.72 2.15
C ALA A 29 -26.37 19.90 2.98
N ARG A 30 -27.26 20.58 3.71
CA ARG A 30 -26.87 21.66 4.63
C ARG A 30 -26.00 21.15 5.78
N HIS A 31 -26.42 20.07 6.45
CA HIS A 31 -25.62 19.43 7.52
C HIS A 31 -24.26 18.99 7.00
N TRP A 32 -24.20 18.40 5.81
CA TRP A 32 -22.93 18.02 5.18
C TRP A 32 -22.03 19.23 4.90
N ALA A 33 -22.59 20.35 4.45
CA ALA A 33 -21.82 21.56 4.18
C ALA A 33 -21.30 22.24 5.46
N GLU A 34 -22.10 22.24 6.53
CA GLU A 34 -21.77 22.93 7.80
C GLU A 34 -20.91 22.08 8.74
N VAL A 35 -21.16 20.77 8.80
CA VAL A 35 -20.57 19.84 9.80
C VAL A 35 -19.73 18.74 9.14
N GLY A 36 -19.86 18.54 7.83
CA GLY A 36 -19.22 17.43 7.12
C GLY A 36 -19.86 16.10 7.46
N PHE A 37 -19.04 15.07 7.65
CA PHE A 37 -19.51 13.71 7.94
C PHE A 37 -20.07 13.54 9.36
N GLY A 38 -19.80 14.48 10.27
CA GLY A 38 -20.28 14.44 11.65
C GLY A 38 -19.69 13.29 12.49
N THR A 39 -18.59 12.67 12.08
CA THR A 39 -17.98 11.56 12.81
C THR A 39 -17.37 11.97 14.15
N PRO A 40 -17.44 11.10 15.18
CA PRO A 40 -16.79 11.36 16.46
C PRO A 40 -15.28 11.57 16.32
N VAL A 41 -14.73 12.42 17.17
CA VAL A 41 -13.29 12.74 17.18
C VAL A 41 -12.43 11.50 17.44
N ALA A 42 -12.94 10.54 18.23
CA ALA A 42 -12.26 9.26 18.46
C ALA A 42 -11.92 8.50 17.16
N LEU A 43 -12.77 8.59 16.12
CA LEU A 43 -12.45 7.99 14.82
C LEU A 43 -11.26 8.68 14.16
N HIS A 44 -11.13 10.00 14.25
CA HIS A 44 -9.97 10.70 13.69
C HIS A 44 -8.67 10.26 14.38
N LEU A 45 -8.68 10.13 15.71
CA LEU A 45 -7.54 9.61 16.47
C LEU A 45 -7.15 8.20 16.05
N PHE A 46 -8.14 7.33 15.80
CA PHE A 46 -7.87 6.00 15.25
C PHE A 46 -7.11 6.06 13.90
N TYR A 47 -7.42 7.01 13.01
CA TYR A 47 -6.69 7.17 11.75
C TYR A 47 -5.29 7.77 11.97
N VAL A 48 -5.09 8.63 12.97
CA VAL A 48 -3.73 9.08 13.35
C VAL A 48 -2.88 7.90 13.83
N VAL A 49 -3.44 7.04 14.70
CA VAL A 49 -2.77 5.80 15.13
C VAL A 49 -2.45 4.90 13.93
N LYS A 50 -3.39 4.78 12.99
CA LYS A 50 -3.19 4.02 11.75
C LYS A 50 -2.05 4.56 10.89
N ILE A 51 -1.91 5.88 10.76
CA ILE A 51 -0.75 6.50 10.08
C ILE A 51 0.55 6.13 10.81
N GLY A 52 0.54 6.17 12.15
CA GLY A 52 1.68 5.71 12.96
C GLY A 52 2.06 4.25 12.69
N LEU A 53 1.07 3.35 12.64
CA LEU A 53 1.28 1.94 12.31
C LEU A 53 1.79 1.73 10.88
N TYR A 54 1.34 2.54 9.93
CA TYR A 54 1.84 2.54 8.56
C TYR A 54 3.32 2.93 8.49
N ILE A 55 3.70 4.04 9.15
CA ILE A 55 5.11 4.49 9.21
C ILE A 55 5.98 3.43 9.91
N LEU A 56 5.48 2.85 11.01
CA LEU A 56 6.15 1.79 11.74
C LEU A 56 6.35 0.54 10.88
N GLY A 57 5.34 0.14 10.12
CA GLY A 57 5.43 -1.00 9.19
C GLY A 57 6.48 -0.78 8.11
N GLY A 58 6.49 0.39 7.47
CA GLY A 58 7.51 0.75 6.48
C GLY A 58 8.92 0.78 7.07
N GLY A 59 9.08 1.33 8.27
CA GLY A 59 10.35 1.35 9.01
C GLY A 59 10.85 -0.06 9.36
N LEU A 60 9.94 -0.96 9.78
CA LEU A 60 10.28 -2.36 10.05
C LEU A 60 10.80 -3.07 8.80
N PHE A 61 10.13 -2.92 7.66
CA PHE A 61 10.60 -3.52 6.39
C PHE A 61 11.92 -2.94 5.90
N ALA A 62 12.18 -1.66 6.15
CA ALA A 62 13.47 -1.05 5.84
C ALA A 62 14.59 -1.68 6.68
N VAL A 63 14.36 -1.76 8.00
CA VAL A 63 15.37 -2.18 8.98
C VAL A 63 15.64 -3.70 8.97
N THR A 64 14.69 -4.53 8.53
CA THR A 64 14.89 -5.98 8.36
C THR A 64 15.72 -6.34 7.13
N THR A 65 16.08 -5.38 6.29
CA THR A 65 16.95 -5.60 5.13
C THR A 65 18.38 -5.92 5.57
N ALA A 66 18.97 -6.95 4.98
CA ALA A 66 20.31 -7.39 5.34
C ALA A 66 21.34 -6.26 5.16
N GLY A 67 22.18 -6.05 6.18
CA GLY A 67 23.25 -5.05 6.16
C GLY A 67 22.94 -3.70 6.81
N LEU A 68 21.70 -3.48 7.30
CA LEU A 68 21.27 -2.20 7.90
C LEU A 68 21.14 -2.25 9.44
N GLY A 69 21.66 -3.30 10.07
CA GLY A 69 21.78 -3.42 11.54
C GLY A 69 20.59 -4.07 12.25
N GLY A 70 19.56 -4.54 11.54
CA GLY A 70 18.38 -5.17 12.15
C GLY A 70 17.65 -4.24 13.12
N LEU A 71 16.80 -4.75 14.04
CA LEU A 71 15.96 -3.92 14.92
C LEU A 71 16.71 -2.80 15.70
N ALA A 72 18.03 -2.92 15.90
CA ALA A 72 18.86 -1.87 16.49
C ALA A 72 18.95 -0.60 15.61
N GLY A 73 18.72 -0.70 14.30
CA GLY A 73 18.69 0.41 13.35
C GLY A 73 17.47 1.32 13.48
N ILE A 74 16.41 0.92 14.20
CA ILE A 74 15.19 1.73 14.37
C ILE A 74 15.50 3.10 15.00
N THR A 75 16.49 3.18 15.90
CA THR A 75 16.89 4.43 16.56
C THR A 75 17.90 5.25 15.75
N THR A 76 18.47 4.67 14.68
CA THR A 76 19.55 5.27 13.90
C THR A 76 19.09 5.59 12.46
N VAL A 77 17.90 6.19 12.33
CA VAL A 77 17.24 6.45 11.02
C VAL A 77 18.17 7.17 10.03
N GLY A 78 19.00 8.09 10.52
CA GLY A 78 19.94 8.87 9.71
C GLY A 78 20.97 8.05 8.93
N SER A 79 21.30 6.82 9.36
CA SER A 79 22.34 6.01 8.71
C SER A 79 21.83 5.19 7.52
N TRP A 80 20.53 4.93 7.43
CA TRP A 80 19.97 4.00 6.44
C TRP A 80 18.90 4.59 5.54
N TRP A 81 18.21 5.66 5.95
CA TRP A 81 17.05 6.17 5.19
C TRP A 81 17.35 6.59 3.75
N SER A 82 18.61 6.96 3.46
CA SER A 82 19.06 7.41 2.14
C SER A 82 19.53 6.27 1.23
N GLU A 83 19.55 5.03 1.71
CA GLU A 83 19.92 3.88 0.88
C GLU A 83 18.81 3.57 -0.13
N PRO A 84 19.13 3.38 -1.44
CA PRO A 84 18.11 3.17 -2.48
C PRO A 84 17.16 2.00 -2.21
N ILE A 85 17.66 0.92 -1.61
CA ILE A 85 16.87 -0.26 -1.27
C ILE A 85 15.73 0.05 -0.29
N VAL A 86 15.90 1.05 0.57
CA VAL A 86 14.88 1.48 1.53
C VAL A 86 13.73 2.14 0.78
N PHE A 87 14.03 2.99 -0.20
CA PHE A 87 13.02 3.63 -1.03
C PHE A 87 12.20 2.59 -1.81
N GLU A 88 12.86 1.61 -2.44
CA GLU A 88 12.19 0.52 -3.15
C GLU A 88 11.23 -0.26 -2.23
N LYS A 89 11.69 -0.63 -1.03
CA LYS A 89 10.84 -1.35 -0.06
C LYS A 89 9.68 -0.51 0.46
N VAL A 90 9.88 0.78 0.71
CA VAL A 90 8.78 1.67 1.12
C VAL A 90 7.73 1.77 0.01
N VAL A 91 8.13 1.87 -1.27
CA VAL A 91 7.19 1.87 -2.40
C VAL A 91 6.41 0.54 -2.47
N LEU A 92 7.11 -0.59 -2.38
CA LEU A 92 6.49 -1.92 -2.40
C LEU A 92 5.54 -2.13 -1.21
N TYR A 93 5.94 -1.69 -0.02
CA TYR A 93 5.10 -1.71 1.18
C TYR A 93 3.85 -0.84 1.01
N THR A 94 4.00 0.36 0.45
CA THR A 94 2.88 1.27 0.15
C THR A 94 1.90 0.63 -0.82
N MET A 95 2.41 0.02 -1.89
CA MET A 95 1.59 -0.73 -2.85
C MET A 95 0.85 -1.88 -2.16
N LEU A 96 1.53 -2.68 -1.35
CA LEU A 96 0.89 -3.77 -0.60
C LEU A 96 -0.20 -3.26 0.35
N PHE A 97 0.07 -2.20 1.10
CA PHE A 97 -0.85 -1.59 2.06
C PHE A 97 -2.15 -1.09 1.38
N GLU A 98 -2.01 -0.43 0.24
CA GLU A 98 -3.15 0.02 -0.57
C GLU A 98 -3.89 -1.16 -1.24
N VAL A 99 -3.16 -2.10 -1.86
CA VAL A 99 -3.76 -3.25 -2.58
C VAL A 99 -4.54 -4.16 -1.63
N VAL A 100 -4.05 -4.41 -0.41
CA VAL A 100 -4.81 -5.18 0.60
C VAL A 100 -6.08 -4.43 1.04
N GLY A 101 -6.11 -3.11 0.87
CA GLY A 101 -7.23 -2.25 1.25
C GLY A 101 -7.13 -1.71 2.66
N LEU A 102 -5.93 -1.63 3.24
CA LEU A 102 -5.64 -0.96 4.50
C LEU A 102 -5.39 0.53 4.31
N GLY A 103 -5.16 0.97 3.07
CA GLY A 103 -4.98 2.36 2.65
C GLY A 103 -6.16 3.31 2.87
N CYS A 104 -6.35 4.22 1.92
CA CYS A 104 -7.48 5.16 1.90
C CYS A 104 -8.84 4.44 1.88
N GLY A 105 -8.89 3.21 1.36
CA GLY A 105 -10.11 2.40 1.26
C GLY A 105 -10.68 1.87 2.58
N PHE A 106 -9.95 2.02 3.70
CA PHE A 106 -10.29 1.39 4.97
C PHE A 106 -11.10 2.31 5.88
N GLY A 107 -12.26 1.83 6.31
CA GLY A 107 -12.96 2.24 7.52
C GLY A 107 -14.03 3.34 7.35
N PRO A 108 -14.60 3.79 8.49
CA PRO A 108 -15.78 4.66 8.49
C PRO A 108 -15.60 6.02 7.82
N LEU A 109 -14.39 6.60 7.81
CA LEU A 109 -14.12 7.87 7.12
C LEU A 109 -14.22 7.74 5.59
N ASN A 110 -14.12 6.51 5.06
CA ASN A 110 -14.40 6.20 3.67
C ASN A 110 -15.82 5.61 3.48
N ASN A 111 -16.76 5.93 4.36
CA ASN A 111 -18.13 5.40 4.34
C ASN A 111 -18.22 3.86 4.37
N ARG A 112 -17.23 3.21 4.98
CA ARG A 112 -17.09 1.75 5.02
C ARG A 112 -17.16 1.23 6.46
N PHE A 113 -18.34 0.84 6.90
CA PHE A 113 -18.60 0.49 8.30
C PHE A 113 -18.34 -1.00 8.59
N PHE A 114 -19.02 -1.90 7.87
CA PHE A 114 -18.82 -3.34 8.03
C PHE A 114 -19.10 -4.08 6.72
N PRO A 115 -18.14 -4.85 6.18
CA PRO A 115 -16.73 -4.93 6.58
C PRO A 115 -15.97 -3.62 6.27
N PRO A 116 -15.05 -3.17 7.15
CA PRO A 116 -14.37 -1.87 7.04
C PRO A 116 -13.35 -1.82 5.89
N MET A 117 -13.04 -2.95 5.28
CA MET A 117 -12.20 -3.07 4.10
C MET A 117 -12.94 -3.88 3.04
N GLY A 118 -12.48 -3.86 1.81
CA GLY A 118 -12.83 -4.97 0.94
C GLY A 118 -12.14 -5.03 -0.39
N SER A 119 -10.94 -4.46 -0.50
CA SER A 119 -10.06 -4.85 -1.59
C SER A 119 -9.83 -6.36 -1.53
N ILE A 120 -9.15 -6.87 -0.50
CA ILE A 120 -8.89 -8.31 -0.37
C ILE A 120 -10.17 -9.17 -0.34
N LEU A 121 -11.25 -8.68 0.29
CA LEU A 121 -12.51 -9.43 0.45
C LEU A 121 -13.28 -9.60 -0.87
N TYR A 122 -13.20 -8.63 -1.79
CA TYR A 122 -13.89 -8.67 -3.07
C TYR A 122 -13.00 -9.21 -4.18
N TRP A 123 -11.71 -8.88 -4.17
CA TRP A 123 -10.78 -9.30 -5.22
C TRP A 123 -10.37 -10.78 -5.14
N LEU A 124 -10.39 -11.39 -3.94
CA LEU A 124 -10.18 -12.84 -3.79
C LEU A 124 -11.45 -13.67 -3.98
N ARG A 125 -12.60 -13.04 -4.24
CA ARG A 125 -13.87 -13.73 -4.41
C ARG A 125 -14.27 -13.78 -5.90
N PRO A 126 -14.48 -14.99 -6.47
CA PRO A 126 -15.03 -15.10 -7.81
C PRO A 126 -16.48 -14.59 -7.87
N ASP A 127 -16.99 -14.33 -9.06
CA ASP A 127 -18.35 -13.84 -9.32
C ASP A 127 -18.68 -12.47 -8.70
N THR A 128 -17.65 -11.67 -8.40
CA THR A 128 -17.81 -10.25 -8.05
C THR A 128 -17.88 -9.37 -9.29
N ILE A 129 -18.50 -8.20 -9.17
CA ILE A 129 -18.58 -7.25 -10.29
C ILE A 129 -17.16 -6.74 -10.63
N ARG A 130 -16.85 -6.78 -11.92
CA ARG A 130 -15.60 -6.28 -12.51
C ARG A 130 -15.98 -5.38 -13.68
N LEU A 131 -15.23 -4.29 -13.85
CA LEU A 131 -15.25 -3.52 -15.09
C LEU A 131 -14.07 -4.00 -15.95
N PRO A 132 -14.33 -4.61 -17.12
CA PRO A 132 -13.25 -5.08 -17.98
C PRO A 132 -12.48 -3.91 -18.60
N PRO A 133 -11.14 -4.00 -18.72
CA PRO A 133 -10.36 -2.99 -19.42
C PRO A 133 -10.66 -3.07 -20.93
N TRP A 134 -11.15 -1.96 -21.51
CA TRP A 134 -11.53 -1.82 -22.92
C TRP A 134 -12.23 -3.08 -23.48
N PRO A 135 -13.49 -3.34 -23.08
CA PRO A 135 -14.19 -4.60 -23.37
C PRO A 135 -14.26 -4.95 -24.87
N ASP A 136 -14.26 -3.93 -25.72
CA ASP A 136 -14.36 -4.08 -27.17
C ASP A 136 -13.01 -4.31 -27.86
N ARG A 137 -11.88 -4.11 -27.16
CA ARG A 137 -10.53 -4.15 -27.75
C ARG A 137 -9.66 -5.30 -27.27
N ILE A 138 -9.79 -5.72 -26.02
CA ILE A 138 -8.92 -6.75 -25.45
C ILE A 138 -9.64 -8.10 -25.54
N PRO A 139 -9.10 -9.08 -26.29
CA PRO A 139 -9.70 -10.40 -26.35
C PRO A 139 -9.62 -11.07 -24.97
N LEU A 140 -10.55 -11.98 -24.66
CA LEU A 140 -10.62 -12.75 -23.41
C LEU A 140 -10.91 -11.93 -22.13
N THR A 141 -11.14 -10.61 -22.23
CA THR A 141 -11.53 -9.78 -21.07
C THR A 141 -13.01 -9.45 -21.02
N LYS A 142 -13.83 -9.98 -21.94
CA LYS A 142 -15.29 -9.72 -21.99
C LYS A 142 -15.99 -10.24 -20.73
N GLY A 143 -17.09 -9.58 -20.36
CA GLY A 143 -17.92 -9.94 -19.21
C GLY A 143 -17.78 -8.97 -18.03
N THR A 144 -18.75 -9.06 -17.12
CA THR A 144 -18.87 -8.18 -15.94
C THR A 144 -18.61 -8.91 -14.62
N ALA A 145 -18.43 -10.23 -14.66
CA ALA A 145 -18.12 -11.05 -13.50
C ALA A 145 -16.61 -11.33 -13.42
N ARG A 146 -16.08 -11.33 -12.19
CA ARG A 146 -14.68 -11.64 -11.90
C ARG A 146 -14.46 -13.15 -11.99
N THR A 147 -13.54 -13.54 -12.86
CA THR A 147 -13.20 -14.93 -13.15
C THR A 147 -12.16 -15.47 -12.15
N PRO A 148 -12.01 -16.79 -12.02
CA PRO A 148 -10.95 -17.39 -11.22
C PRO A 148 -9.54 -16.95 -11.64
N VAL A 149 -9.34 -16.63 -12.93
CA VAL A 149 -8.07 -16.11 -13.45
C VAL A 149 -7.76 -14.75 -12.83
N ASP A 150 -8.74 -13.87 -12.69
CA ASP A 150 -8.55 -12.56 -12.05
C ASP A 150 -8.20 -12.68 -10.58
N VAL A 151 -8.84 -13.63 -9.89
CA VAL A 151 -8.56 -13.95 -8.49
C VAL A 151 -7.12 -14.46 -8.35
N ALA A 152 -6.69 -15.34 -9.25
CA ALA A 152 -5.33 -15.86 -9.29
C ALA A 152 -4.30 -14.76 -9.58
N LEU A 153 -4.58 -13.84 -10.51
CA LEU A 153 -3.71 -12.69 -10.80
C LEU A 153 -3.58 -11.76 -9.59
N TYR A 154 -4.68 -11.48 -8.89
CA TYR A 154 -4.65 -10.68 -7.68
C TYR A 154 -3.88 -11.37 -6.55
N ALA A 155 -4.08 -12.67 -6.36
CA ALA A 155 -3.31 -13.46 -5.39
C ALA A 155 -1.81 -13.48 -5.74
N ALA A 156 -1.46 -13.66 -7.01
CA ALA A 156 -0.09 -13.62 -7.50
C ALA A 156 0.56 -12.25 -7.23
N LEU A 157 -0.15 -11.14 -7.46
CA LEU A 157 0.34 -9.81 -7.13
C LEU A 157 0.67 -9.68 -5.64
N LEU A 158 -0.24 -10.12 -4.75
CA LEU A 158 0.00 -10.09 -3.31
C LEU A 158 1.22 -10.93 -2.91
N THR A 159 1.34 -12.13 -3.47
CA THR A 159 2.48 -13.02 -3.21
C THR A 159 3.79 -12.40 -3.70
N MET A 160 3.81 -11.82 -4.90
CA MET A 160 5.01 -11.18 -5.46
C MET A 160 5.43 -9.96 -4.64
N LEU A 161 4.48 -9.13 -4.20
CA LEU A 161 4.77 -8.00 -3.32
C LEU A 161 5.35 -8.46 -1.99
N LEU A 162 4.76 -9.48 -1.36
CA LEU A 162 5.28 -10.04 -0.11
C LEU A 162 6.70 -10.60 -0.28
N LEU A 163 6.91 -11.45 -1.30
CA LEU A 163 8.23 -12.03 -1.57
C LEU A 163 9.28 -10.96 -1.88
N SER A 164 8.93 -9.96 -2.68
CA SER A 164 9.84 -8.85 -3.00
C SER A 164 10.20 -8.02 -1.77
N LEU A 165 9.28 -7.87 -0.82
CA LEU A 165 9.51 -7.09 0.39
C LEU A 165 10.45 -7.81 1.37
N PHE A 166 10.39 -9.14 1.40
CA PHE A 166 11.32 -9.99 2.15
C PHE A 166 12.62 -10.30 1.41
N SER A 167 12.72 -9.98 0.12
CA SER A 167 13.95 -10.13 -0.64
C SER A 167 14.95 -9.03 -0.27
N ASP A 168 16.23 -9.38 -0.34
CA ASP A 168 17.33 -8.43 -0.18
C ASP A 168 17.77 -7.87 -1.54
N GLY A 169 18.27 -6.63 -1.55
CA GLY A 169 18.78 -6.02 -2.77
C GLY A 169 20.01 -6.77 -3.31
N THR A 170 20.10 -6.92 -4.63
CA THR A 170 21.20 -7.63 -5.31
C THR A 170 22.53 -6.86 -5.33
N GLY A 171 22.75 -5.95 -4.38
CA GLY A 171 23.94 -5.12 -4.28
C GLY A 171 23.97 -3.96 -5.29
N ARG A 172 24.89 -3.01 -5.05
CA ARG A 172 25.09 -1.84 -5.92
C ARG A 172 25.52 -2.32 -7.31
N PHE A 173 24.92 -1.75 -8.36
CA PHE A 173 25.41 -1.92 -9.73
C PHE A 173 26.89 -1.53 -9.76
N GLN A 174 27.79 -2.51 -9.94
CA GLN A 174 29.21 -2.23 -10.06
C GLN A 174 29.43 -1.46 -11.35
N ARG A 175 29.67 -0.16 -11.25
CA ARG A 175 30.31 0.58 -12.33
C ARG A 175 31.74 0.04 -12.43
N CYS A 176 31.99 -0.83 -13.41
CA CYS A 176 33.34 -1.17 -13.82
C CYS A 176 33.97 0.08 -14.45
N THR A 177 34.73 0.84 -13.67
CA THR A 177 35.65 1.83 -14.21
C THR A 177 36.83 1.11 -14.89
N PRO A 178 37.24 1.47 -16.12
CA PRO A 178 38.31 0.78 -16.84
C PRO A 178 39.67 0.78 -16.11
N THR A 179 39.84 1.66 -15.12
CA THR A 179 41.15 2.01 -14.56
C THR A 179 41.36 1.63 -13.10
N SER A 180 40.43 0.92 -12.45
CA SER A 180 40.60 0.52 -11.05
C SER A 180 40.47 -0.99 -10.91
N GLY A 181 41.60 -1.64 -10.60
CA GLY A 181 41.68 -3.07 -10.31
C GLY A 181 40.62 -3.51 -9.29
N CYS A 182 40.14 -4.73 -9.50
CA CYS A 182 39.05 -5.38 -8.79
C CYS A 182 39.36 -5.49 -7.28
N SER A 183 38.93 -4.53 -6.47
CA SER A 183 39.18 -4.50 -5.01
C SER A 183 38.09 -5.17 -4.18
N ARG A 184 37.46 -6.24 -4.69
CA ARG A 184 36.48 -7.02 -3.92
C ARG A 184 36.59 -8.53 -4.06
N CYS A 185 37.81 -9.05 -4.07
CA CYS A 185 38.08 -10.40 -3.56
C CYS A 185 38.68 -10.27 -2.17
N GLY A 186 37.89 -10.54 -1.12
CA GLY A 186 38.37 -10.70 0.25
C GLY A 186 39.20 -11.96 0.44
N ARG A 187 40.26 -12.14 -0.35
CA ARG A 187 41.29 -13.17 -0.16
C ARG A 187 42.66 -12.52 -0.32
N SER A 188 43.39 -12.45 0.78
CA SER A 188 44.84 -12.23 0.78
C SER A 188 45.51 -13.44 0.12
N GLY A 189 45.85 -13.33 -1.16
CA GLY A 189 46.53 -14.38 -1.90
C GLY A 189 47.05 -13.86 -3.24
N SER A 190 48.23 -14.33 -3.63
CA SER A 190 49.01 -13.87 -4.79
C SER A 190 48.21 -13.87 -6.11
N SER A 191 48.59 -12.92 -6.96
CA SER A 191 47.96 -12.44 -8.20
C SER A 191 47.77 -13.44 -9.37
N SER A 192 47.74 -14.75 -9.13
CA SER A 192 47.66 -15.75 -10.21
C SER A 192 46.30 -16.46 -10.35
N GLY A 193 45.26 -16.04 -9.61
CA GLY A 193 43.99 -16.77 -9.52
C GLY A 193 42.69 -16.00 -9.80
N CYS A 194 42.75 -14.76 -10.30
CA CYS A 194 41.52 -14.03 -10.65
C CYS A 194 41.05 -14.43 -12.06
N SER A 195 40.10 -15.37 -12.14
CA SER A 195 39.34 -15.58 -13.37
C SER A 195 38.65 -14.26 -13.78
N PRO A 196 38.70 -13.87 -15.07
CA PRO A 196 38.09 -12.63 -15.51
C PRO A 196 36.58 -12.66 -15.29
N CYS A 197 36.02 -11.56 -14.80
CA CYS A 197 34.57 -11.34 -14.76
C CYS A 197 34.01 -11.43 -16.18
N SER A 198 33.53 -12.61 -16.56
CA SER A 198 32.82 -12.87 -17.81
C SER A 198 31.44 -12.22 -17.72
N GLY A 199 31.33 -10.95 -18.09
CA GLY A 199 30.02 -10.29 -18.06
C GLY A 199 29.96 -8.81 -18.44
N CYS A 200 31.09 -8.13 -18.65
CA CYS A 200 31.06 -6.78 -19.22
C CYS A 200 30.93 -6.89 -20.76
N ALA A 201 29.78 -7.38 -21.23
CA ALA A 201 29.40 -7.28 -22.63
C ALA A 201 29.02 -5.83 -22.91
N THR A 202 29.85 -5.14 -23.68
CA THR A 202 29.57 -3.84 -24.28
C THR A 202 28.38 -3.97 -25.22
N ARG A 203 27.25 -3.34 -24.88
CA ARG A 203 26.26 -2.78 -25.81
C ARG A 203 25.34 -1.80 -25.11
#